data_AF-A0A1B6J624-F1
#
_entry.id   AF-A0A1B6J624-F1
#
_cell.length_a   1.000
_cell.length_b   1.000
_cell.length_c   1.000
_cell.angle_alpha   90.00
_cell.angle_beta   90.00
_cell.angle_gamma   90.00
#
_symmetry.space_group_name_H-M   'P 1'
#
loop_
_entity.id
_entity.type
_entity.pdbx_description
1 polymer ?
#
loop_
_entity_poly.entity_id
_entity_poly.type
_entity_poly.pdbx_seq_one_letter_code
_entity_poly.pdbx_strand_id
1 'polypeptide(L)'
;RMSLRGTAVVLMGKNTMMRKAIRGHIERNQALEKLLPHIRGNVGFVFTRGDLVEVRDKLLENKVRAPARNGAIAPCPVIIPAQNTGLGPEKTSFFQALSIPTKISKGTIEIINDVHILKEGD
;
A
#
# COMPACT_ATOMS: atom_id res chain seq x y z
N ARG A 1 5.67 -13.17 -2.80
CA ARG A 1 5.83 -14.15 -3.92
C ARG A 1 6.52 -15.43 -3.45
N MET A 2 7.59 -15.38 -2.65
CA MET A 2 8.19 -16.60 -2.07
C MET A 2 7.21 -17.39 -1.20
N SER A 3 6.43 -16.72 -0.35
CA SER A 3 5.41 -17.32 0.52
C SER A 3 4.24 -18.01 -0.20
N LEU A 4 4.04 -17.73 -1.49
CA LEU A 4 2.94 -18.30 -2.28
C LEU A 4 3.41 -19.45 -3.20
N ARG A 5 4.72 -19.74 -3.24
CA ARG A 5 5.24 -20.82 -4.10
C ARG A 5 4.64 -22.16 -3.66
N GLY A 6 4.02 -22.86 -4.61
CA GLY A 6 3.36 -24.14 -4.37
C GLY A 6 1.86 -24.04 -4.06
N THR A 7 1.39 -22.94 -3.47
CA THR A 7 -0.04 -22.74 -3.14
C THR A 7 -0.78 -21.90 -4.18
N ALA A 8 -0.12 -20.87 -4.72
CA ALA A 8 -0.75 -19.89 -5.60
C ALA A 8 0.24 -19.27 -6.60
N VAL A 9 -0.23 -18.99 -7.82
CA VAL A 9 0.54 -18.27 -8.84
C VAL A 9 -0.06 -16.90 -9.05
N VAL A 10 0.73 -15.84 -8.82
CA VAL A 10 0.32 -14.45 -9.06
C VAL A 10 0.82 -14.00 -10.42
N LEU A 11 -0.10 -13.60 -11.30
CA LEU A 11 0.20 -13.08 -12.63
C LEU A 11 -0.30 -11.64 -12.76
N MET A 12 0.61 -10.72 -13.10
CA MET A 12 0.29 -9.34 -13.43
C MET A 12 0.34 -9.17 -14.94
N GLY A 13 -0.58 -8.42 -15.53
CA GLY A 13 -0.62 -8.21 -16.98
C GLY A 13 -1.26 -6.88 -17.37
N LYS A 14 -1.15 -6.53 -18.65
CA LYS A 14 -1.82 -5.34 -19.19
C LYS A 14 -3.32 -5.59 -19.28
N ASN A 15 -4.12 -4.69 -18.67
CA ASN A 15 -5.57 -4.82 -18.58
C ASN A 15 -6.25 -5.09 -19.92
N THR A 16 -5.83 -4.40 -20.98
CA THR A 16 -6.42 -4.57 -22.33
C THR A 16 -6.18 -5.96 -22.91
N MET A 17 -4.96 -6.50 -22.71
CA MET A 17 -4.60 -7.86 -23.17
C MET A 17 -5.34 -8.92 -22.37
N MET A 18 -5.42 -8.76 -21.05
CA MET A 18 -6.14 -9.68 -20.17
C MET A 18 -7.62 -9.75 -20.53
N ARG A 19 -8.29 -8.60 -20.73
CA ARG A 19 -9.69 -8.57 -21.17
C ARG A 19 -9.89 -9.23 -22.54
N LYS A 20 -8.97 -9.02 -23.49
CA LYS A 20 -9.06 -9.66 -24.83
C LYS A 20 -8.93 -11.18 -24.73
N ALA A 21 -7.98 -11.67 -23.95
CA ALA A 21 -7.77 -13.11 -23.75
C ALA A 21 -8.99 -13.76 -23.06
N ILE A 22 -9.53 -13.13 -22.02
CA ILE A 22 -10.72 -13.62 -21.33
C ILE A 22 -11.92 -13.66 -22.28
N ARG A 23 -12.13 -12.62 -23.10
CA ARG A 23 -13.19 -12.59 -24.11
C ARG A 23 -13.11 -13.74 -25.11
N GLY A 24 -11.91 -14.09 -25.55
CA GLY A 24 -11.68 -15.24 -26.45
C GLY A 24 -11.99 -16.61 -25.84
N HIS A 25 -12.17 -16.69 -24.51
CA HIS A 25 -12.50 -17.93 -23.80
C HIS A 25 -13.90 -17.92 -23.16
N ILE A 26 -14.73 -16.89 -23.42
CA ILE A 26 -16.09 -16.79 -22.88
C ILE A 26 -16.98 -17.95 -23.36
N GLU A 27 -16.81 -18.39 -24.61
CA GLU A 27 -17.59 -19.50 -25.17
C GLU A 27 -17.42 -20.81 -24.39
N ARG A 28 -16.28 -21.01 -23.72
CA ARG A 28 -16.02 -22.18 -22.87
C ARG A 28 -16.51 -22.00 -21.44
N ASN A 29 -16.58 -20.77 -20.95
CA ASN A 29 -17.01 -20.46 -19.60
C ASN A 29 -17.62 -19.06 -19.51
N GLN A 30 -18.96 -19.00 -19.48
CA GLN A 30 -19.72 -17.75 -19.45
C GLN A 30 -19.53 -16.96 -18.13
N ALA A 31 -19.10 -17.61 -17.04
CA ALA A 31 -18.84 -16.91 -15.78
C ALA A 31 -17.70 -15.87 -15.88
N LEU A 32 -16.81 -16.03 -16.87
CA LEU A 32 -15.71 -15.10 -17.13
C LEU A 32 -16.18 -13.70 -17.56
N GLU A 33 -17.38 -13.59 -18.13
CA GLU A 33 -17.96 -12.31 -18.52
C GLU A 33 -18.16 -11.38 -17.32
N LYS A 34 -18.55 -11.94 -16.16
CA LYS A 34 -18.73 -11.21 -14.90
C LYS A 34 -17.42 -10.62 -14.35
N LEU A 35 -16.28 -11.13 -14.78
CA LEU A 35 -14.96 -10.66 -14.34
C LEU A 35 -14.53 -9.37 -15.06
N LEU A 36 -14.97 -9.17 -16.30
CA LEU A 36 -14.58 -8.02 -17.14
C LEU A 36 -14.78 -6.63 -16.50
N PRO A 37 -15.90 -6.33 -15.82
CA PRO A 37 -16.09 -5.02 -15.20
C PRO A 37 -15.11 -4.74 -14.05
N HIS A 38 -14.59 -5.79 -13.40
CA HIS A 38 -13.72 -5.70 -12.23
C HIS A 38 -12.24 -5.49 -12.59
N ILE A 39 -11.84 -5.69 -13.86
CA ILE A 39 -10.45 -5.52 -14.30
C ILE A 39 -10.20 -4.02 -14.59
N ARG A 40 -10.05 -3.19 -13.55
CA ARG A 40 -9.76 -1.74 -13.64
C ARG A 40 -8.64 -1.34 -12.69
N GLY A 41 -7.76 -0.44 -13.12
CA GLY A 41 -6.61 0.01 -12.31
C GLY A 41 -5.46 -1.00 -12.28
N ASN A 42 -4.73 -1.05 -11.16
CA ASN A 42 -3.61 -1.96 -10.97
C ASN A 42 -4.11 -3.34 -10.50
N VAL A 43 -4.41 -4.23 -11.45
CA VAL A 43 -5.00 -5.56 -11.18
C VAL A 43 -4.00 -6.67 -11.45
N GLY A 44 -4.06 -7.72 -10.64
CA GLY A 44 -3.36 -8.99 -10.84
C GLY A 44 -4.30 -10.17 -10.62
N PHE A 45 -4.03 -11.29 -11.28
CA PHE A 45 -4.73 -12.54 -11.05
C PHE A 45 -3.93 -13.44 -10.12
N VAL A 46 -4.63 -14.07 -9.18
CA VAL A 46 -4.08 -15.09 -8.30
C VAL A 46 -4.74 -16.41 -8.69
N PHE A 47 -3.98 -17.33 -9.28
CA PHE A 47 -4.44 -18.65 -9.65
C PHE A 47 -4.13 -19.63 -8.53
N THR A 48 -5.15 -20.25 -7.96
CA THR A 48 -5.04 -21.21 -6.86
C THR A 48 -5.90 -22.43 -7.16
N ARG A 49 -5.47 -23.58 -6.63
CA ARG A 49 -6.28 -24.81 -6.61
C ARG A 49 -6.75 -25.18 -5.20
N GLY A 50 -6.27 -24.47 -4.18
CA GLY A 50 -6.62 -24.67 -2.78
C GLY A 50 -7.73 -23.72 -2.32
N ASP A 51 -7.95 -23.69 -1.00
CA ASP A 51 -8.98 -22.86 -0.40
C ASP A 51 -8.70 -21.35 -0.53
N LEU A 52 -9.76 -20.57 -0.72
CA LEU A 52 -9.67 -19.11 -0.92
C LEU A 52 -9.35 -18.38 0.38
N VAL A 53 -9.80 -18.88 1.54
CA VAL A 53 -9.61 -18.23 2.84
C VAL A 53 -8.14 -18.25 3.21
N GLU A 54 -7.50 -19.42 3.15
CA GLU A 54 -6.08 -19.56 3.45
C GLU A 54 -5.18 -18.68 2.57
N VAL A 55 -5.49 -18.61 1.26
CA VAL A 55 -4.71 -17.80 0.32
C VAL A 55 -4.89 -16.31 0.63
N ARG A 56 -6.11 -15.89 0.98
CA ARG A 56 -6.41 -14.51 1.38
C ARG A 56 -5.64 -14.13 2.64
N ASP A 57 -5.64 -14.99 3.66
CA ASP A 57 -4.98 -14.71 4.93
C ASP A 57 -3.47 -14.62 4.75
N LYS A 58 -2.87 -15.57 4.01
CA LYS A 58 -1.45 -15.50 3.62
C LYS A 58 -1.11 -14.24 2.83
N LEU A 59 -2.02 -13.73 2.00
CA LEU A 59 -1.81 -12.47 1.27
C LEU A 59 -1.87 -11.25 2.20
N LEU A 60 -2.79 -11.23 3.16
CA LEU A 60 -2.95 -10.13 4.12
C LEU A 60 -1.81 -10.08 5.13
N GLU A 61 -1.33 -11.22 5.61
CA GLU A 61 -0.17 -11.32 6.51
C GLU A 61 1.10 -10.80 5.84
N ASN A 62 1.29 -11.08 4.55
CA ASN A 62 2.46 -10.66 3.78
C ASN A 62 2.36 -9.21 3.26
N LYS A 63 1.54 -8.35 3.88
CA LYS A 63 1.43 -6.94 3.51
C LYS A 63 2.71 -6.20 3.91
N VAL A 64 3.57 -5.94 2.91
CA VAL A 64 4.79 -5.16 3.09
C VAL A 64 4.42 -3.69 3.35
N ARG A 65 4.99 -3.11 4.41
CA ARG A 65 4.89 -1.67 4.66
C ARG A 65 5.61 -0.93 3.55
N ALA A 66 4.88 -0.12 2.80
CA ALA A 66 5.44 0.76 1.78
C ALA A 66 5.65 2.15 2.37
N PRO A 67 6.71 2.88 1.96
CA PRO A 67 6.85 4.28 2.30
C PRO A 67 5.71 5.10 1.69
N ALA A 68 5.28 6.14 2.39
CA ALA A 68 4.30 7.09 1.87
C ALA A 68 4.84 7.77 0.60
N ARG A 69 3.97 8.00 -0.39
CA ARG A 69 4.30 8.73 -1.61
C ARG A 69 3.50 10.03 -1.64
N ASN A 70 4.13 11.11 -2.08
CA ASN A 70 3.49 12.40 -2.26
C ASN A 70 2.27 12.26 -3.19
N GLY A 71 1.13 12.82 -2.78
CA GLY A 71 -0.13 12.79 -3.55
C GLY A 71 -0.91 11.48 -3.47
N ALA A 72 -0.48 10.51 -2.64
CA ALA A 72 -1.29 9.35 -2.31
C ALA A 72 -2.22 9.66 -1.12
N ILE A 73 -3.49 9.26 -1.24
CA ILE A 73 -4.49 9.39 -0.17
C ILE A 73 -4.05 8.56 1.04
N ALA A 74 -4.06 9.16 2.23
CA ALA A 74 -3.72 8.49 3.47
C ALA A 74 -4.80 7.44 3.83
N PRO A 75 -4.45 6.14 3.88
CA PRO A 75 -5.41 5.08 4.20
C PRO A 75 -5.67 4.92 5.70
N CYS A 76 -4.81 5.48 6.55
CA CYS A 76 -4.87 5.43 8.00
C CYS A 76 -4.34 6.76 8.56
N PRO A 77 -4.73 7.16 9.79
CA PRO A 77 -4.17 8.34 10.44
C PRO A 77 -2.66 8.20 10.63
N VAL A 78 -1.91 9.26 10.31
CA VAL A 78 -0.46 9.29 10.50
C VAL A 78 -0.12 10.20 11.66
N ILE A 79 0.38 9.59 12.73
CA ILE A 79 0.82 10.24 13.96
C ILE A 79 2.33 10.15 14.03
N ILE A 80 3.00 11.26 14.31
CA ILE A 80 4.42 11.26 14.66
C ILE A 80 4.55 11.31 16.18
N PRO A 81 5.19 10.32 16.82
CA PRO A 81 5.39 10.33 18.26
C PRO A 81 6.45 11.36 18.69
N ALA A 82 6.32 11.87 19.90
CA ALA A 82 7.30 12.70 20.57
C ALA A 82 8.59 11.89 20.81
N GLN A 83 9.61 12.18 20.01
CA GLN A 83 10.89 11.48 20.06
C GLN A 83 12.01 12.40 19.55
N ASN A 84 13.24 12.14 20.00
CA ASN A 84 14.41 12.75 19.42
C ASN A 84 14.65 12.21 18.00
N THR A 85 14.70 13.11 17.02
CA THR A 85 14.89 12.76 15.60
C THR A 85 16.34 12.45 15.24
N GLY A 86 17.30 12.84 16.09
CA GLY A 86 18.73 12.72 15.81
C GLY A 86 19.23 13.59 14.65
N LEU A 87 18.38 14.46 14.09
CA LEU A 87 18.73 15.40 13.04
C LEU A 87 19.35 16.66 13.64
N GLY A 88 20.37 17.19 12.96
CA GLY A 88 21.00 18.46 13.32
C GLY A 88 20.08 19.67 13.08
N PRO A 89 20.41 20.83 13.67
CA PRO A 89 19.55 22.02 13.68
C PRO A 89 19.36 22.68 12.29
N GLU A 90 20.17 22.30 11.30
CA GLU A 90 20.09 22.82 9.92
C GLU A 90 18.74 22.55 9.25
N LYS A 91 18.06 21.45 9.64
CA LYS A 91 16.78 21.04 9.02
C LYS A 91 15.55 21.46 9.82
N THR A 92 15.68 22.39 10.75
CA THR A 92 14.55 22.91 11.56
C THR A 92 13.44 23.54 10.70
N SER A 93 13.80 24.20 9.60
CA SER A 93 12.85 24.81 8.66
C SER A 93 11.86 23.81 8.05
N PHE A 94 12.27 22.56 7.85
CA PHE A 94 11.41 21.50 7.30
C PHE A 94 10.27 21.13 8.26
N PHE A 95 10.57 21.01 9.55
CA PHE A 95 9.57 20.69 10.58
C PHE A 95 8.63 21.86 10.83
N GLN A 96 9.12 23.09 10.72
CA GLN A 96 8.31 24.30 10.81
C GLN A 96 7.32 24.40 9.63
N ALA A 97 7.76 24.11 8.40
CA ALA A 97 6.88 24.10 7.23
C ALA A 97 5.74 23.07 7.34
N LEU A 98 5.98 21.96 8.05
CA LEU A 98 4.98 20.93 8.34
C LEU A 98 4.17 21.20 9.60
N SER A 99 4.33 22.37 10.23
CA SER A 99 3.64 22.76 11.47
C SER A 99 3.87 21.79 12.64
N ILE A 100 5.04 21.15 12.71
CA ILE A 100 5.41 20.23 13.78
C ILE A 100 6.17 20.99 14.88
N PRO A 101 5.67 21.03 16.13
CA PRO A 101 6.32 21.69 17.25
C PRO A 101 7.58 20.90 17.66
N THR A 102 8.74 21.51 17.46
CA THR A 102 10.04 20.92 17.76
C THR A 102 10.88 21.84 18.64
N LYS A 103 11.77 21.25 19.44
CA LYS A 103 12.73 21.94 20.32
C LYS A 103 14.13 21.42 20.05
N ILE A 104 15.13 22.29 20.12
CA ILE A 104 16.54 21.88 19.99
C ILE A 104 17.05 21.51 21.39
N SER A 105 17.40 20.24 21.57
CA SER A 105 17.96 19.68 22.81
C SER A 105 19.31 19.05 22.48
N LYS A 106 20.38 19.47 23.19
CA LYS A 106 21.74 18.92 23.04
C LYS A 106 22.26 18.85 21.59
N GLY A 107 21.90 19.82 20.75
CA GLY A 107 22.33 19.89 19.35
C GLY A 107 21.53 19.02 18.37
N THR A 108 20.46 18.35 18.84
CA THR A 108 19.54 17.55 18.01
C THR A 108 18.11 18.07 18.10
N ILE A 109 17.32 17.87 17.06
CA ILE A 109 15.89 18.27 17.01
C ILE A 109 15.04 17.21 17.72
N GLU A 110 14.29 17.63 18.74
CA GLU A 110 13.36 16.82 19.51
C GLU A 110 11.92 17.25 19.26
N ILE A 111 11.03 16.28 19.02
CA ILE A 111 9.58 16.53 18.86
C ILE A 111 8.95 16.53 20.26
N ILE A 112 8.24 17.60 20.60
CA ILE A 112 7.75 17.83 21.97
C ILE A 112 6.49 17.01 22.25
N ASN A 113 5.56 16.99 21.29
CA ASN A 113 4.24 16.39 21.43
C ASN A 113 3.92 15.51 20.22
N ASP A 114 3.07 14.51 20.44
CA ASP A 114 2.51 13.71 19.37
C ASP A 114 1.64 14.60 18.47
N VAL A 115 1.97 14.66 17.19
CA VAL A 115 1.22 15.46 16.22
C VAL A 115 0.62 14.58 15.13
N HIS A 116 -0.66 14.82 14.90
CA HIS A 116 -1.44 14.18 13.86
C HIS A 116 -1.32 14.97 12.57
N ILE A 117 -0.62 14.43 11.57
CA ILE A 117 -0.29 15.18 10.34
C ILE A 117 -1.35 14.96 9.26
N LEU A 118 -1.82 13.72 9.11
CA LEU A 118 -2.76 13.34 8.05
C LEU A 118 -3.94 12.60 8.66
N LYS A 119 -5.15 12.99 8.27
CA LYS A 119 -6.38 12.25 8.57
C LYS A 119 -6.65 11.23 7.47
N GLU A 120 -7.52 10.26 7.77
CA GLU A 120 -7.95 9.30 6.77
C GLU A 120 -8.65 10.03 5.61
N GLY A 121 -8.12 9.89 4.39
CA GLY A 121 -8.69 10.49 3.19
C GLY A 121 -8.00 11.76 2.67
N ASP A 122 -7.04 12.34 3.40
CA ASP A 122 -6.19 13.46 2.94
C ASP A 122 -4.99 12.96 2.12
#